data_AF-A0A7G9LD32-F1
#
_entry.id   AF-A0A7G9LD32-F1
#
_cell.length_a   1.000
_cell.length_b   1.000
_cell.length_c   1.000
_cell.angle_alpha   90.00
_cell.angle_beta   90.00
_cell.angle_gamma   90.00
#
_symmetry.space_group_name_H-M   'P 1'
#
loop_
_entity.id
_entity.type
_entity.pdbx_description
1 polymer ?
#
loop_
_entity_poly.entity_id
_entity_poly.type
_entity_poly.pdbx_seq_one_letter_code
_entity_poly.pdbx_strand_id
1 'polypeptide(L)'
;MTIPEIKNELEKFTVFKCGLKHELVKLDSKTKHPVKKIVSNKEIYERVALCNSSKRAYRLGCAHSNSNLKFNQLVSSIQIDNLEIKRILNEINQVISKIYLLDHEKGNLEKEFAICLENPSNSIVEIESSINSCKTTHNNYMNDLHLLKTALLSFI
;
A
#
# COMPACT_ATOMS: atom_id res chain seq x y z
N MET A 1 -19.50 17.88 12.40
CA MET A 1 -18.19 18.21 12.99
C MET A 1 -17.86 19.64 12.60
N THR A 2 -17.24 20.39 13.51
CA THR A 2 -16.65 21.69 13.22
C THR A 2 -15.36 21.52 12.41
N ILE A 3 -14.86 22.59 11.77
CA ILE A 3 -13.57 22.54 11.04
C ILE A 3 -12.41 22.10 11.95
N PRO A 4 -12.25 22.64 13.18
CA PRO A 4 -11.23 22.16 14.11
C PRO A 4 -11.35 20.66 14.47
N GLU A 5 -12.57 20.15 14.63
CA GLU A 5 -12.79 18.71 14.86
C GLU A 5 -12.37 17.87 13.67
N ILE A 6 -12.72 18.29 12.45
CA ILE A 6 -12.31 17.59 11.22
C ILE A 6 -10.79 17.59 11.10
N LYS A 7 -10.13 18.72 11.34
CA LYS A 7 -8.67 18.83 11.34
C LYS A 7 -8.03 17.85 12.33
N ASN A 8 -8.52 17.82 13.56
CA ASN A 8 -8.02 16.90 14.59
C ASN A 8 -8.20 15.42 14.18
N GLU A 9 -9.31 15.06 13.52
CA GLU A 9 -9.49 13.70 13.00
C GLU A 9 -8.55 13.39 11.82
N LEU A 10 -8.35 14.34 10.90
CA LEU A 10 -7.43 14.19 9.76
C LEU A 10 -5.97 14.06 10.23
N GLU A 11 -5.59 14.70 11.33
CA GLU A 11 -4.25 14.59 11.91
C GLU A 11 -3.92 13.17 12.38
N LYS A 12 -4.91 12.42 12.90
CA LYS A 12 -4.75 11.03 13.35
C LYS A 12 -4.33 10.08 12.22
N PHE A 13 -4.62 10.43 10.97
CA PHE A 13 -4.19 9.61 9.83
C PHE A 13 -2.67 9.66 9.69
N THR A 14 -2.02 8.51 9.62
CA THR A 14 -0.56 8.40 9.54
C THR A 14 -0.15 7.90 8.16
N VAL A 15 0.97 8.40 7.66
CA VAL A 15 1.61 7.90 6.44
C VAL A 15 2.78 7.03 6.87
N PHE A 16 2.77 5.75 6.50
CA PHE A 16 3.75 4.77 6.98
C PHE A 16 4.42 4.01 5.83
N LYS A 17 5.74 4.11 5.74
CA LYS A 17 6.57 3.44 4.73
C LYS A 17 6.73 1.95 5.01
N CYS A 18 5.73 1.15 4.66
CA CYS A 18 5.79 -0.30 4.87
C CYS A 18 6.67 -1.05 3.86
N GLY A 19 7.08 -0.42 2.76
CA GLY A 19 7.78 -1.07 1.66
C GLY A 19 7.00 -2.25 1.06
N LEU A 20 5.67 -2.12 0.99
CA LEU A 20 4.75 -3.17 0.51
C LEU A 20 4.88 -4.51 1.24
N LYS A 21 5.35 -4.50 2.50
CA LYS A 21 5.42 -5.69 3.38
C LYS A 21 4.06 -5.99 4.02
N HIS A 22 3.02 -6.13 3.21
CA HIS A 22 1.68 -6.48 3.70
C HIS A 22 1.44 -7.97 3.72
N GLU A 23 2.05 -8.67 2.77
CA GLU A 23 2.01 -10.11 2.61
C GLU A 23 3.25 -10.59 1.85
N LEU A 24 3.56 -11.88 1.96
CA LEU A 24 4.61 -12.56 1.20
C LEU A 24 4.20 -13.99 0.88
N VAL A 25 4.78 -14.58 -0.15
CA VAL A 25 4.66 -16.02 -0.41
C VAL A 25 5.35 -16.79 0.71
N LYS A 26 4.62 -17.72 1.34
CA LYS A 26 5.13 -18.56 2.42
C LYS A 26 6.19 -19.50 1.86
N LEU A 27 7.35 -19.55 2.51
CA LEU A 27 8.40 -20.52 2.21
C LEU A 27 8.44 -21.58 3.30
N ASP A 28 8.71 -22.83 2.93
CA ASP A 28 8.96 -23.90 3.87
C ASP A 28 10.25 -23.62 4.65
N SER A 29 10.18 -23.77 5.98
CA SER A 29 11.30 -23.42 6.86
C SER A 29 12.56 -24.25 6.61
N LYS A 30 12.41 -25.51 6.17
CA LYS A 30 13.48 -26.47 5.95
C LYS A 30 13.97 -26.44 4.51
N THR A 31 13.06 -26.51 3.54
CA THR A 31 13.41 -26.66 2.13
C THR A 31 13.59 -25.33 1.40
N LYS A 32 13.12 -24.22 1.99
CA LYS A 32 13.08 -22.88 1.38
C LYS A 32 12.26 -22.79 0.09
N HIS A 33 11.52 -23.83 -0.27
CA HIS A 33 10.60 -23.81 -1.41
C HIS A 33 9.26 -23.16 -1.04
N PRO A 34 8.51 -22.62 -2.02
CA PRO A 34 7.20 -22.04 -1.78
C PRO A 34 6.20 -23.07 -1.30
N VAL A 35 5.36 -22.72 -0.32
CA VAL A 35 4.25 -23.55 0.13
C VAL A 35 3.04 -23.30 -0.77
N LYS A 36 2.44 -24.37 -1.29
CA LYS A 36 1.25 -24.32 -2.13
C LYS A 36 0.05 -24.95 -1.43
N LYS A 37 -1.14 -24.49 -1.78
CA LYS A 37 -2.42 -25.06 -1.34
C LYS A 37 -3.38 -25.20 -2.52
N ILE A 38 -4.31 -26.14 -2.42
CA ILE A 38 -5.35 -26.34 -3.42
C ILE A 38 -6.59 -25.55 -2.99
N VAL A 39 -7.06 -24.65 -3.86
CA VAL A 39 -8.34 -23.94 -3.69
C VAL A 39 -9.13 -24.10 -4.98
N SER A 40 -10.34 -24.65 -4.89
CA SER A 40 -11.22 -24.88 -6.06
C SER A 40 -10.52 -25.64 -7.21
N ASN A 41 -9.81 -26.73 -6.88
CA ASN A 41 -9.01 -27.54 -7.81
C ASN A 41 -7.87 -26.79 -8.54
N LYS A 42 -7.46 -25.62 -8.04
CA LYS A 42 -6.29 -24.89 -8.54
C LYS A 42 -5.22 -24.83 -7.46
N GLU A 43 -3.98 -25.08 -7.88
CA GLU A 43 -2.83 -24.91 -7.02
C GLU A 43 -2.46 -23.41 -6.94
N ILE A 44 -2.39 -22.87 -5.73
CA ILE A 44 -2.02 -21.47 -5.48
C ILE A 44 -0.95 -21.39 -4.39
N TYR A 45 -0.05 -20.41 -4.51
CA TYR A 45 0.93 -20.12 -3.47
C TYR A 45 0.25 -19.60 -2.20
N GLU A 46 0.56 -20.20 -1.05
CA GLU A 46 0.10 -19.73 0.25
C GLU A 46 0.80 -18.38 0.58
N ARG A 47 0.03 -17.40 1.04
CA ARG A 47 0.55 -16.07 1.42
C ARG A 47 0.38 -15.84 2.92
N VAL A 48 1.40 -15.25 3.55
CA VAL A 48 1.39 -14.88 4.97
C VAL A 48 1.14 -13.39 5.09
N ALA A 49 0.08 -13.00 5.81
CA ALA A 49 -0.17 -11.60 6.13
C ALA A 49 0.84 -11.11 7.19
N LEU A 50 1.55 -10.03 6.90
CA LEU A 50 2.58 -9.46 7.77
C LEU A 50 2.14 -8.17 8.46
N CYS A 51 1.05 -7.57 7.99
CA CYS A 51 0.55 -6.31 8.50
C CYS A 51 -0.46 -6.52 9.62
N ASN A 52 -0.29 -5.81 10.74
CA ASN A 52 -1.31 -5.73 11.77
C ASN A 52 -2.52 -4.93 11.26
N SER A 53 -3.66 -5.61 11.13
CA SER A 53 -4.91 -5.04 10.61
C SER A 53 -5.45 -3.88 11.47
N SER A 54 -5.30 -3.92 12.79
CA SER A 54 -5.78 -2.83 13.67
C SER A 54 -5.06 -1.52 13.41
N LYS A 55 -3.75 -1.59 13.10
CA LYS A 55 -2.95 -0.41 12.75
C LYS A 55 -3.33 0.19 11.38
N ARG A 56 -4.03 -0.54 10.52
CA ARG A 56 -4.45 -0.05 9.19
C ARG A 56 -5.58 0.98 9.25
N ALA A 57 -6.35 1.02 10.34
CA ALA A 57 -7.53 1.88 10.46
C ALA A 57 -7.26 3.38 10.23
N TYR A 58 -6.04 3.84 10.49
CA TYR A 58 -5.59 5.23 10.30
C TYR A 58 -4.37 5.36 9.40
N ARG A 59 -3.95 4.30 8.70
CA ARG A 59 -2.77 4.39 7.81
C ARG A 59 -3.21 4.72 6.39
N LEU A 60 -2.81 5.88 5.89
CA LEU A 60 -3.02 6.27 4.49
C LEU A 60 -2.02 5.56 3.58
N GLY A 61 -2.40 5.41 2.30
CA GLY A 61 -1.54 4.85 1.27
C GLY A 61 -1.49 3.32 1.27
N CYS A 62 -2.19 2.64 2.18
CA CYS A 62 -2.31 1.20 2.11
C CYS A 62 -3.44 0.83 1.13
N ALA A 63 -3.10 0.09 0.07
CA ALA A 63 -3.97 -0.33 -1.02
C ALA A 63 -5.33 -0.94 -0.58
N HIS A 64 -5.38 -1.54 0.61
CA HIS A 64 -6.50 -2.34 1.09
C HIS A 64 -7.18 -1.76 2.33
N SER A 65 -7.08 -0.45 2.55
CA SER A 65 -7.49 0.17 3.81
C SER A 65 -8.69 1.11 3.65
N ASN A 66 -9.73 0.85 4.45
CA ASN A 66 -10.87 1.77 4.63
C ASN A 66 -10.47 3.15 5.14
N SER A 67 -9.23 3.32 5.61
CA SER A 67 -8.68 4.61 6.04
C SER A 67 -8.67 5.62 4.89
N ASN A 68 -8.31 5.22 3.66
CA ASN A 68 -8.30 6.14 2.51
C ASN A 68 -9.71 6.69 2.24
N LEU A 69 -10.73 5.83 2.29
CA LEU A 69 -12.13 6.23 2.11
C LEU A 69 -12.59 7.17 3.24
N LYS A 70 -12.30 6.83 4.50
CA LYS A 70 -12.65 7.66 5.66
C LYS A 70 -11.99 9.03 5.61
N PHE A 71 -10.73 9.09 5.18
CA PHE A 71 -10.02 10.34 4.98
C PHE A 71 -10.70 11.21 3.93
N ASN A 72 -11.02 10.65 2.76
CA ASN A 72 -11.73 11.37 1.70
C ASN A 72 -13.09 11.89 2.19
N GLN A 73 -13.86 11.06 2.91
CA GLN A 73 -15.15 11.47 3.48
C GLN A 73 -15.02 12.64 4.46
N LEU A 74 -13.99 12.63 5.32
CA LEU A 74 -13.72 13.74 6.24
C LEU A 74 -13.40 15.02 5.49
N VAL A 75 -12.52 14.97 4.48
CA VAL A 75 -12.18 16.15 3.66
C VAL A 75 -13.41 16.67 2.90
N SER A 76 -14.20 15.77 2.31
CA SER A 76 -15.43 16.16 1.59
C SER A 76 -16.53 16.71 2.50
N SER A 77 -16.50 16.43 3.81
CA SER A 77 -17.44 17.01 4.77
C SER A 77 -17.18 18.47 5.09
N ILE A 78 -15.99 18.98 4.73
CA ILE A 78 -15.65 20.38 4.82
C ILE A 78 -16.44 21.11 3.72
N GLN A 79 -17.50 21.82 4.10
CA GLN A 79 -18.34 22.61 3.19
C GLN A 79 -17.62 23.89 2.73
N ILE A 80 -16.38 23.77 2.29
CA ILE A 80 -15.58 24.87 1.74
C ILE A 80 -15.36 24.56 0.27
N ASP A 81 -15.87 25.43 -0.60
CA ASP A 81 -15.57 25.37 -2.03
C ASP A 81 -14.18 25.95 -2.31
N ASN A 82 -13.15 25.25 -1.82
CA ASN A 82 -11.75 25.60 -2.06
C ASN A 82 -11.16 24.69 -3.13
N LEU A 83 -10.86 25.28 -4.29
CA LEU A 83 -10.26 24.59 -5.43
C LEU A 83 -8.93 23.92 -5.08
N GLU A 84 -8.15 24.52 -4.18
CA GLU A 84 -6.84 24.00 -3.78
C GLU A 84 -6.97 22.74 -2.92
N ILE A 85 -7.93 22.72 -1.99
CA ILE A 85 -8.27 21.51 -1.21
C ILE A 85 -8.68 20.37 -2.16
N LYS A 86 -9.53 20.67 -3.15
CA LYS A 86 -9.97 19.67 -4.15
C LYS A 86 -8.80 19.15 -4.99
N ARG A 87 -7.90 20.04 -5.43
CA ARG A 87 -6.69 19.69 -6.18
C ARG A 87 -5.79 18.75 -5.38
N ILE A 88 -5.47 19.11 -4.14
CA ILE A 88 -4.61 18.28 -3.26
C ILE A 88 -5.26 16.92 -2.97
N LEU A 89 -6.57 16.89 -2.71
CA LEU A 89 -7.29 15.64 -2.49
C LEU A 89 -7.24 14.72 -3.72
N ASN A 90 -7.35 15.29 -4.93
CA ASN A 90 -7.22 14.52 -6.17
C ASN A 90 -5.80 13.96 -6.33
N GLU A 91 -4.76 14.74 -6.02
CA GLU A 91 -3.37 14.27 -6.05
C GLU A 91 -3.11 13.14 -5.04
N ILE A 92 -3.65 13.25 -3.82
CA ILE A 92 -3.63 12.18 -2.81
C ILE A 92 -4.22 10.89 -3.39
N ASN A 93 -5.40 10.97 -4.01
CA ASN A 93 -6.08 9.81 -4.58
C ASN A 93 -5.31 9.18 -5.76
N GLN A 94 -4.66 10.01 -6.58
CA GLN A 94 -3.78 9.53 -7.64
C GLN A 94 -2.57 8.79 -7.08
N VAL A 95 -1.92 9.32 -6.05
CA VAL A 95 -0.79 8.64 -5.38
C VAL A 95 -1.22 7.31 -4.76
N ILE A 96 -2.38 7.27 -4.08
CA ILE A 96 -2.94 6.02 -3.53
C ILE A 96 -3.20 4.99 -4.63
N SER A 97 -3.74 5.44 -5.78
CA SER A 97 -4.01 4.56 -6.93
C SER A 97 -2.72 3.97 -7.51
N LYS A 98 -1.64 4.77 -7.59
CA LYS A 98 -0.30 4.29 -8.00
C LYS A 98 0.25 3.26 -7.01
N ILE A 99 0.08 3.48 -5.70
CA ILE A 99 0.49 2.50 -4.68
C ILE A 99 -0.28 1.18 -4.84
N TYR A 100 -1.57 1.23 -5.15
CA TYR A 100 -2.38 0.03 -5.41
C TYR A 100 -1.83 -0.77 -6.59
N LEU A 101 -1.53 -0.13 -7.71
CA LEU A 101 -0.95 -0.79 -8.88
C LEU A 101 0.41 -1.43 -8.56
N LEU A 102 1.25 -0.72 -7.80
CA LEU A 102 2.56 -1.18 -7.39
C LEU A 102 2.50 -2.40 -6.44
N ASP A 103 1.46 -2.50 -5.59
CA ASP A 103 1.23 -3.66 -4.74
C ASP A 103 0.92 -4.91 -5.58
N HIS A 104 0.11 -4.77 -6.63
CA HIS A 104 -0.17 -5.85 -7.59
C HIS A 104 1.08 -6.27 -8.37
N GLU A 105 1.84 -5.30 -8.88
CA GLU A 105 3.09 -5.54 -9.60
C GLU A 105 4.07 -6.35 -8.75
N LYS A 106 4.33 -5.89 -7.51
CA LYS A 106 5.17 -6.63 -6.56
C LYS A 106 4.60 -8.03 -6.29
N GLY A 107 3.29 -8.15 -6.10
CA GLY A 107 2.64 -9.43 -5.87
C GLY A 107 2.83 -10.44 -7.01
N ASN A 108 2.92 -9.97 -8.26
CA ASN A 108 3.23 -10.80 -9.42
C ASN A 108 4.71 -11.19 -9.46
N LEU A 109 5.62 -10.24 -9.22
CA LEU A 109 7.06 -10.51 -9.11
C LEU A 109 7.37 -11.55 -8.02
N GLU A 110 6.66 -11.50 -6.88
CA GLU A 110 6.81 -12.51 -5.82
C GLU A 110 6.37 -13.91 -6.25
N LYS A 111 5.37 -14.03 -7.14
CA LYS A 111 4.96 -15.31 -7.70
C LYS A 111 6.01 -15.82 -8.69
N GLU A 112 6.53 -14.95 -9.54
CA GLU A 112 7.61 -15.29 -10.47
C GLU A 112 8.86 -15.76 -9.73
N PHE A 113 9.23 -15.05 -8.65
CA PHE A 113 10.31 -15.47 -7.76
C PHE A 113 10.06 -16.87 -7.19
N ALA A 114 8.85 -17.14 -6.70
CA ALA A 114 8.48 -18.45 -6.18
C ALA A 114 8.59 -19.56 -7.24
N ILE A 115 8.20 -19.30 -8.49
CA ILE A 115 8.35 -20.22 -9.62
C ILE A 115 9.83 -20.50 -9.90
N CYS A 116 10.69 -19.48 -9.90
CA CYS A 116 12.12 -19.62 -10.09
C CYS A 116 12.81 -20.42 -8.98
N LEU A 117 12.30 -20.37 -7.75
CA LEU A 117 12.80 -21.22 -6.66
C LEU A 117 12.49 -22.70 -6.88
N GLU A 118 11.39 -23.03 -7.55
CA GLU A 118 11.05 -24.41 -7.91
C GLU A 118 11.78 -24.87 -9.18
N ASN A 119 12.04 -23.95 -10.12
CA ASN A 119 12.69 -24.21 -11.39
C ASN A 119 13.84 -23.21 -11.58
N PRO A 120 15.08 -23.56 -11.17
CA PRO A 120 16.20 -22.64 -11.17
C PRO A 120 16.44 -22.01 -12.55
N SER A 121 16.33 -20.68 -12.62
CA SER A 121 16.62 -19.89 -13.81
C SER A 121 17.58 -18.74 -13.45
N ASN A 122 18.33 -18.25 -14.44
CA ASN A 122 19.25 -17.12 -14.24
C ASN A 122 18.54 -15.78 -13.95
N SER A 123 17.20 -15.73 -14.02
CA SER A 123 16.39 -14.51 -13.86
C SER A 123 16.11 -14.12 -12.40
N ILE A 124 16.52 -14.93 -11.41
CA ILE A 124 16.18 -14.67 -10.00
C ILE A 124 16.71 -13.31 -9.49
N VAL A 125 17.93 -12.94 -9.91
CA VAL A 125 18.57 -11.68 -9.52
C VAL A 125 17.81 -10.47 -10.08
N GLU A 126 17.31 -10.58 -11.32
CA GLU A 126 16.52 -9.54 -11.97
C GLU A 126 15.17 -9.35 -11.28
N ILE A 127 14.51 -10.45 -10.90
CA ILE A 127 13.23 -10.41 -10.18
C ILE A 127 13.41 -9.76 -8.80
N GLU A 128 14.46 -10.13 -8.06
CA GLU A 128 14.77 -9.51 -6.76
C GLU A 128 15.06 -8.01 -6.88
N SER A 129 15.80 -7.62 -7.92
CA SER A 129 16.06 -6.21 -8.23
C SER A 129 14.75 -5.45 -8.49
N SER A 130 13.85 -6.01 -9.30
CA SER A 130 12.53 -5.43 -9.59
C SER A 130 11.65 -5.32 -8.34
N ILE A 131 11.65 -6.33 -7.47
CA ILE A 131 10.95 -6.28 -6.18
C ILE A 131 11.51 -5.15 -5.31
N ASN A 132 12.83 -4.96 -5.28
CA ASN A 132 13.46 -3.88 -4.52
C ASN A 132 13.16 -2.50 -5.13
N SER A 133 13.10 -2.40 -6.46
CA SER A 133 12.63 -1.20 -7.16
C SER A 133 11.20 -0.83 -6.73
N CYS A 134 10.28 -1.80 -6.69
CA CYS A 134 8.92 -1.58 -6.19
C CYS A 134 8.90 -1.01 -4.76
N LYS A 135 9.75 -1.53 -3.86
CA LYS A 135 9.83 -1.02 -2.48
C LYS A 135 10.33 0.42 -2.43
N THR A 136 11.32 0.76 -3.25
CA THR A 136 11.87 2.12 -3.35
C THR A 136 10.82 3.09 -3.90
N THR A 137 10.17 2.74 -5.00
CA THR A 137 9.09 3.53 -5.60
C THR A 137 7.93 3.74 -4.62
N HIS A 138 7.54 2.69 -3.88
CA HIS A 138 6.54 2.82 -2.82
C HIS A 138 6.95 3.85 -1.76
N ASN A 139 8.20 3.83 -1.31
CA ASN A 139 8.67 4.77 -0.30
C ASN A 139 8.65 6.23 -0.80
N ASN A 140 8.88 6.43 -2.09
CA ASN A 140 8.75 7.74 -2.73
C ASN A 140 7.28 8.19 -2.74
N TYR A 141 6.35 7.34 -3.17
CA TYR A 141 4.92 7.65 -3.10
C TYR A 141 4.43 7.94 -1.68
N MET A 142 4.97 7.26 -0.67
CA MET A 142 4.66 7.56 0.72
C MET A 142 5.25 8.90 1.19
N ASN A 143 6.37 9.36 0.63
CA ASN A 143 6.84 10.73 0.88
C ASN A 143 5.89 11.75 0.27
N ASP A 144 5.51 11.56 -1.00
CA ASP A 144 4.61 12.46 -1.71
C ASP A 144 3.27 12.57 -0.97
N LEU A 145 2.73 11.43 -0.53
CA LEU A 145 1.49 11.38 0.24
C LEU A 145 1.60 12.12 1.58
N HIS A 146 2.76 12.05 2.24
CA HIS A 146 3.01 12.78 3.47
C HIS A 146 3.03 14.30 3.24
N LEU A 147 3.71 14.75 2.18
CA LEU A 147 3.77 16.16 1.80
C LEU A 147 2.38 16.70 1.45
N LEU A 148 1.62 15.97 0.64
CA LEU A 148 0.26 16.34 0.26
C LEU A 148 -0.68 16.40 1.46
N LYS A 149 -0.60 15.42 2.39
CA LYS A 149 -1.38 15.44 3.63
C LYS A 149 -1.05 16.69 4.46
N THR A 150 0.23 17.01 4.62
CA THR A 150 0.67 18.18 5.40
C THR A 150 0.20 19.48 4.74
N ALA A 151 0.31 19.60 3.42
CA ALA A 151 -0.21 20.75 2.68
C ALA A 151 -1.72 20.89 2.87
N LEU A 152 -2.49 19.80 2.74
CA LEU A 152 -3.93 19.82 2.96
C LEU A 152 -4.30 20.34 4.37
N LEU A 153 -3.60 19.87 5.40
CA LEU A 153 -3.81 20.30 6.79
C LEU A 153 -3.45 21.77 7.06
N SER A 154 -2.64 22.40 6.21
CA SER A 154 -2.37 23.85 6.31
C SER A 154 -3.49 24.73 5.74
N PHE A 155 -4.34 24.18 4.86
CA PHE A 155 -5.50 24.88 4.28
C PHE A 155 -6.79 24.70 5.08
N ILE A 156 -6.81 23.72 5.99
CA ILE A 156 -7.92 23.39 6.90
C ILE A 156 -7.62 23.95 8.28
#